data_AF-A0A963EES5-F1
#
_entry.id   AF-A0A963EES5-F1
#
_cell.length_a   1.000
_cell.length_b   1.000
_cell.length_c   1.000
_cell.angle_alpha   90.00
_cell.angle_beta   90.00
_cell.angle_gamma   90.00
#
_symmetry.space_group_name_H-M   'P 1'
#
loop_
_entity.id
_entity.type
_entity.pdbx_description
1 polymer ?
#
loop_
_entity_poly.entity_id
_entity_poly.type
_entity_poly.pdbx_seq_one_letter_code
_entity_poly.pdbx_strand_id
1 'polypeptide(L)'
;MNVKYDLHTHSTASDGTLAPAELVRRAARSAIQVLALTDHDTTAGLAEAAREARLQGIGFVPGVEISATWGSHGVHIVGLGVDPECAMLCKGLNSIHEYRLWRAREIGRKLAENGIVGAFEGAKTLAGGGLIARPHFARYLVVQGVAPDIRTVFKRYLVHGKPGYVPSRWASL
;
A
#
# COMPACT_ATOMS: atom_id res chain seq x y z
N MET A 1 -14.29 12.87 29.94
CA MET A 1 -14.42 12.98 28.47
C MET A 1 -13.62 11.84 27.85
N ASN A 2 -14.19 11.10 26.89
CA ASN A 2 -13.49 10.00 26.23
C ASN A 2 -12.58 10.54 25.11
N VAL A 3 -11.34 10.03 25.06
CA VAL A 3 -10.40 10.39 23.99
C VAL A 3 -10.78 9.66 22.70
N LYS A 4 -10.80 10.38 21.56
CA LYS A 4 -11.10 9.79 20.24
C LYS A 4 -9.82 9.44 19.49
N TYR A 5 -9.69 8.16 19.13
CA TYR A 5 -8.53 7.59 18.46
C TYR A 5 -8.87 7.16 17.04
N ASP A 6 -7.91 7.31 16.14
CA ASP A 6 -7.86 6.60 14.86
C ASP A 6 -6.43 6.10 14.66
N LEU A 7 -6.22 4.79 14.79
CA LEU A 7 -4.88 4.19 14.85
C LEU A 7 -4.52 3.38 13.60
N HIS A 8 -5.30 3.52 12.53
CA HIS A 8 -5.01 2.84 11.27
C HIS A 8 -5.48 3.72 10.10
N THR A 9 -4.58 4.54 9.58
CA THR A 9 -4.88 5.46 8.47
C THR A 9 -3.76 5.48 7.45
N HIS A 10 -4.11 5.69 6.18
CA HIS A 10 -3.17 5.66 5.06
C HIS A 10 -3.15 7.00 4.33
N SER A 11 -1.97 7.37 3.84
CA SER A 11 -1.74 8.57 3.05
C SER A 11 -1.30 8.23 1.63
N THR A 12 -1.04 9.25 0.82
CA THR A 12 -0.44 9.07 -0.51
C THR A 12 0.98 8.52 -0.48
N ALA A 13 1.62 8.36 0.70
CA ALA A 13 2.89 7.65 0.79
C ALA A 13 2.74 6.14 0.50
N SER A 14 1.53 5.59 0.61
CA SER A 14 1.23 4.22 0.17
C SER A 14 0.04 4.12 -0.80
N ASP A 15 -1.19 3.97 -0.30
CA ASP A 15 -2.41 3.81 -1.12
C ASP A 15 -3.60 4.67 -0.65
N GLY A 16 -3.37 5.59 0.30
CA GLY A 16 -4.33 6.60 0.70
C GLY A 16 -4.52 7.70 -0.35
N THR A 17 -5.59 8.47 -0.18
CA THR A 17 -5.99 9.52 -1.14
C THR A 17 -5.58 10.93 -0.74
N LEU A 18 -5.10 11.12 0.49
CA LEU A 18 -4.69 12.40 1.04
C LEU A 18 -3.20 12.38 1.36
N ALA A 19 -2.51 13.50 1.10
CA ALA A 19 -1.15 13.69 1.59
C ALA A 19 -1.10 13.57 3.12
N PRO A 20 0.03 13.16 3.72
CA PRO A 20 0.15 12.97 5.17
C PRO A 20 -0.37 14.18 5.97
N ALA A 21 0.00 15.41 5.60
CA ALA A 21 -0.51 16.59 6.28
C ALA A 21 -2.02 16.83 6.07
N GLU A 22 -2.57 16.57 4.89
CA GLU A 22 -4.01 16.76 4.66
C GLU A 22 -4.86 15.73 5.42
N LEU A 23 -4.36 14.50 5.54
CA LEU A 23 -4.97 13.47 6.36
C LEU A 23 -5.07 13.90 7.83
N VAL A 24 -3.97 14.45 8.38
CA VAL A 24 -3.94 14.99 9.74
C VAL A 24 -4.94 16.13 9.94
N ARG A 25 -5.00 17.10 9.01
CA ARG A 25 -5.98 18.18 9.05
C ARG A 25 -7.42 17.66 9.01
N ARG A 26 -7.68 16.64 8.19
CA ARG A 26 -8.99 15.98 8.14
C ARG A 26 -9.34 15.30 9.46
N ALA A 27 -8.39 14.64 10.11
CA ALA A 27 -8.58 14.01 11.41
C ALA A 27 -8.94 15.06 12.48
N ALA A 28 -8.21 16.19 12.51
CA ALA A 28 -8.50 17.30 13.41
C ALA A 28 -9.91 17.88 13.20
N ARG A 29 -10.32 18.12 11.95
CA ARG A 29 -11.70 18.55 11.61
C ARG A 29 -12.78 17.54 12.05
N SER A 30 -12.40 16.26 12.19
CA SER A 30 -13.29 15.17 12.62
C SER A 30 -13.27 14.96 14.14
N ALA A 31 -12.61 15.84 14.90
CA ALA A 31 -12.41 15.75 16.35
C ALA A 31 -11.68 14.47 16.80
N ILE A 32 -10.82 13.91 15.96
CA ILE A 32 -9.84 12.89 16.38
C ILE A 32 -8.76 13.57 17.20
N GLN A 33 -8.44 12.99 18.35
CA GLN A 33 -7.48 13.55 19.30
C GLN A 33 -6.14 12.81 19.28
N VAL A 34 -6.13 11.55 18.85
CA VAL A 34 -4.90 10.77 18.64
C VAL A 34 -4.99 10.03 17.31
N LEU A 35 -4.03 10.26 16.43
CA LEU A 35 -3.96 9.69 15.09
C LEU A 35 -2.67 8.86 14.94
N ALA A 36 -2.77 7.69 14.33
CA ALA A 36 -1.61 6.98 13.79
C ALA A 36 -1.65 6.96 12.25
N LEU A 37 -0.51 7.29 11.63
CA LEU A 37 -0.29 7.03 10.21
C LEU A 37 0.38 5.67 10.08
N THR A 38 -0.23 4.75 9.34
CA THR A 38 0.18 3.36 9.21
C THR A 38 0.24 2.96 7.73
N ASP A 39 0.95 3.75 6.93
CA ASP A 39 1.12 3.47 5.51
C ASP A 39 1.70 2.07 5.26
N HIS A 40 1.27 1.45 4.16
CA HIS A 40 1.72 0.11 3.79
C HIS A 40 3.22 0.08 3.49
N ASP A 41 3.94 -0.79 4.21
CA ASP A 41 5.36 -1.10 4.01
C ASP A 41 6.32 0.10 4.03
N THR A 42 5.89 1.28 4.47
CA THR A 42 6.71 2.51 4.40
C THR A 42 6.48 3.42 5.59
N THR A 43 7.53 4.16 5.97
CA THR A 43 7.50 5.21 6.98
C THR A 43 7.64 6.62 6.40
N ALA A 44 7.66 6.75 5.06
CA ALA A 44 8.00 7.99 4.37
C ALA A 44 7.08 9.18 4.71
N GLY A 45 5.82 8.92 5.06
CA GLY A 45 4.84 9.97 5.44
C GLY A 45 4.93 10.43 6.89
N LEU A 46 5.66 9.73 7.76
CA LEU A 46 5.60 9.95 9.21
C LEU A 46 6.12 11.32 9.63
N ALA A 47 7.22 11.79 9.04
CA ALA A 47 7.81 13.08 9.40
C ALA A 47 6.87 14.26 9.07
N GLU A 48 6.23 14.21 7.90
CA GLU A 48 5.27 15.22 7.47
C GLU A 48 4.01 15.20 8.37
N ALA A 49 3.44 14.02 8.62
CA ALA A 49 2.26 13.88 9.46
C ALA A 49 2.53 14.31 10.91
N ALA A 50 3.69 13.94 11.48
CA ALA A 50 4.07 14.36 12.83
C ALA A 50 4.20 15.89 12.95
N ARG A 51 4.76 16.55 11.93
CA ARG A 51 4.86 18.01 11.89
C ARG A 51 3.48 18.65 11.87
N GLU A 52 2.58 18.17 11.02
CA GLU A 52 1.22 18.70 10.92
C GLU A 52 0.43 18.43 12.22
N ALA A 53 0.60 17.27 12.83
CA ALA A 53 -0.12 16.92 14.05
C ALA A 53 0.21 17.87 15.21
N ARG A 54 1.48 18.29 15.32
CA ARG A 54 1.91 19.34 16.25
C ARG A 54 1.21 20.68 15.97
N LEU A 55 1.03 21.07 14.71
CA LEU A 55 0.34 22.30 14.33
C LEU A 55 -1.16 22.25 14.65
N GLN A 56 -1.79 21.08 14.48
CA GLN A 56 -3.21 20.88 14.76
C GLN A 56 -3.50 20.57 16.24
N GLY A 57 -2.48 20.39 17.08
CA GLY A 57 -2.63 20.04 18.49
C GLY A 57 -3.22 18.64 18.73
N ILE A 58 -3.04 17.71 17.78
CA ILE A 58 -3.46 16.31 17.94
C ILE A 58 -2.28 15.42 18.34
N GLY A 59 -2.55 14.40 19.17
CA GLY A 59 -1.57 13.36 19.46
C GLY A 59 -1.25 12.56 18.20
N PHE A 60 0.03 12.26 17.99
CA PHE A 60 0.48 11.50 16.84
C PHE A 60 1.26 10.26 17.28
N VAL A 61 0.90 9.11 16.71
CA VAL A 61 1.57 7.83 16.91
C VAL A 61 2.23 7.43 15.59
N PRO A 62 3.57 7.38 15.50
CA PRO A 62 4.23 6.86 14.31
C PRO A 62 3.89 5.39 14.15
N GLY A 63 3.44 4.99 12.97
CA GLY A 63 3.06 3.62 12.68
C GLY A 63 3.45 3.17 11.28
N VAL A 64 3.21 1.90 11.00
CA VAL A 64 3.44 1.27 9.69
C VAL A 64 2.55 0.04 9.61
N GLU A 65 2.01 -0.25 8.42
CA GLU A 65 1.30 -1.51 8.16
C GLU A 65 2.17 -2.42 7.29
N ILE A 66 2.71 -3.48 7.89
CA ILE A 66 3.68 -4.37 7.25
C ILE A 66 2.94 -5.54 6.59
N SER A 67 3.17 -5.71 5.29
CA SER A 67 2.72 -6.88 4.54
C SER A 67 3.50 -8.11 4.98
N ALA A 68 2.78 -9.15 5.43
CA ALA A 68 3.36 -10.40 5.87
C ALA A 68 2.64 -11.62 5.28
N THR A 69 3.28 -12.78 5.38
CA THR A 69 2.73 -14.08 4.99
C THR A 69 2.74 -15.02 6.18
N TRP A 70 1.57 -15.54 6.51
CA TRP A 70 1.37 -16.53 7.56
C TRP A 70 0.75 -17.79 6.94
N GLY A 71 1.56 -18.85 6.81
CA GLY A 71 1.19 -20.04 6.05
C GLY A 71 0.91 -19.71 4.58
N SER A 72 -0.32 -19.98 4.13
CA SER A 72 -0.80 -19.65 2.77
C SER A 72 -1.51 -18.29 2.68
N HIS A 73 -1.63 -17.56 3.79
CA HIS A 73 -2.41 -16.33 3.87
C HIS A 73 -1.50 -15.10 3.86
N GLY A 74 -1.89 -14.09 3.08
CA GLY A 74 -1.36 -12.75 3.26
C GLY A 74 -2.07 -12.09 4.44
N VAL A 75 -1.31 -11.55 5.37
CA VAL A 75 -1.80 -10.78 6.52
C VAL A 75 -1.09 -9.44 6.57
N HIS A 76 -1.67 -8.47 7.27
CA HIS A 76 -1.02 -7.20 7.54
C HIS A 76 -0.84 -7.03 9.05
N ILE A 77 0.32 -6.49 9.43
CA ILE A 77 0.72 -6.32 10.82
C ILE A 77 0.97 -4.84 11.06
N VAL A 78 0.13 -4.23 11.89
CA VAL A 78 0.27 -2.82 12.27
C VAL A 78 1.30 -2.71 13.39
N GLY A 79 2.34 -1.92 13.16
CA GLY A 79 3.24 -1.43 14.20
C GLY A 79 2.81 -0.04 14.65
N LEU A 80 2.73 0.18 15.96
CA LEU A 80 2.41 1.47 16.57
C LEU A 80 3.53 1.90 17.52
N GLY A 81 3.87 3.19 17.50
CA GLY A 81 4.99 3.72 18.28
C GLY A 81 6.34 3.28 17.73
N VAL A 82 6.44 3.06 16.42
CA VAL A 82 7.70 2.63 15.79
C VAL A 82 8.69 3.77 15.73
N ASP A 83 9.97 3.44 15.85
CA ASP A 83 11.06 4.33 15.49
C ASP A 83 11.30 4.24 13.97
N PRO A 84 10.98 5.30 13.18
CA PRO A 84 11.15 5.29 11.73
C PRO A 84 12.62 5.27 11.29
N GLU A 85 13.56 5.52 12.20
CA GLU A 85 15.00 5.48 11.93
C GLU A 85 15.64 4.13 12.31
N CYS A 86 14.86 3.22 12.90
CA CYS A 86 15.34 1.89 13.28
C CYS A 86 15.87 1.14 12.04
N ALA A 87 17.19 0.92 11.99
CA ALA A 87 17.85 0.33 10.82
C ALA A 87 17.30 -1.05 10.42
N MET A 88 16.89 -1.87 11.40
CA MET A 88 16.30 -3.18 11.14
C MET A 88 14.92 -3.07 10.47
N LEU A 89 14.07 -2.16 10.95
CA LEU A 89 12.77 -1.88 10.35
C LEU A 89 12.95 -1.36 8.92
N CYS A 90 13.77 -0.33 8.74
CA CYS A 90 14.04 0.25 7.42
C CYS A 90 14.54 -0.78 6.41
N LYS A 91 15.47 -1.66 6.83
CA LYS A 91 15.96 -2.75 5.98
C LYS A 91 14.84 -3.72 5.59
N GLY A 92 14.00 -4.13 6.56
CA GLY A 92 12.88 -5.03 6.30
C GLY A 92 11.85 -4.44 5.34
N LEU A 93 11.45 -3.18 5.57
CA LEU A 93 10.53 -2.45 4.69
C LEU A 93 11.09 -2.33 3.26
N ASN A 94 12.37 -1.98 3.12
CA ASN A 94 13.03 -1.91 1.82
C ASN A 94 13.00 -3.26 1.07
N SER A 95 13.26 -4.38 1.76
CA SER A 95 13.17 -5.71 1.15
C SER A 95 11.75 -6.03 0.65
N ILE A 96 10.70 -5.62 1.38
CA ILE A 96 9.31 -5.78 0.93
C ILE A 96 9.03 -4.92 -0.30
N HIS A 97 9.50 -3.67 -0.32
CA HIS A 97 9.38 -2.77 -1.47
C HIS A 97 10.06 -3.32 -2.73
N GLU A 98 11.30 -3.82 -2.61
CA GLU A 98 12.03 -4.44 -3.71
C GLU A 98 11.30 -5.66 -4.26
N TYR A 99 10.82 -6.53 -3.38
CA TYR A 99 10.03 -7.70 -3.76
C TYR A 99 8.72 -7.30 -4.46
N ARG A 100 8.03 -6.26 -3.98
CA ARG A 100 6.81 -5.74 -4.61
C ARG A 100 7.07 -5.25 -6.03
N LEU A 101 8.18 -4.52 -6.24
CA LEU A 101 8.57 -4.03 -7.56
C LEU A 101 8.94 -5.19 -8.50
N TRP A 102 9.76 -6.14 -8.03
CA TRP A 102 10.08 -7.36 -8.78
C TRP A 102 8.81 -8.10 -9.19
N ARG A 103 7.90 -8.31 -8.23
CA ARG A 103 6.65 -9.02 -8.44
C ARG A 103 5.76 -8.29 -9.45
N ALA A 104 5.67 -6.97 -9.39
CA ALA A 104 4.92 -6.18 -10.36
C ALA A 104 5.48 -6.34 -11.79
N ARG A 105 6.81 -6.30 -11.96
CA ARG A 105 7.45 -6.57 -13.25
C ARG A 105 7.15 -7.98 -13.74
N GLU A 106 7.20 -8.97 -12.86
CA GLU A 106 6.93 -10.37 -13.20
C GLU A 106 5.46 -10.60 -13.60
N ILE A 107 4.51 -9.92 -12.95
CA ILE A 107 3.09 -9.90 -13.38
C ILE A 107 3.00 -9.34 -14.81
N GLY A 108 3.65 -8.21 -15.08
CA GLY A 108 3.68 -7.60 -16.41
C GLY A 108 4.27 -8.52 -17.46
N ARG A 109 5.38 -9.18 -17.16
CA ARG A 109 6.03 -10.17 -18.03
C ARG A 109 5.10 -11.32 -18.40
N LYS A 110 4.43 -11.93 -17.40
CA LYS A 110 3.49 -13.03 -17.62
C LYS A 110 2.22 -12.61 -18.39
N LEU A 111 1.77 -11.37 -18.24
CA LEU A 111 0.68 -10.83 -19.05
C LEU A 111 1.12 -10.63 -20.51
N ALA A 112 2.36 -10.15 -20.73
CA ALA A 112 2.91 -9.98 -22.07
C ALA A 112 3.07 -11.31 -22.82
N GLU A 113 3.47 -12.39 -22.13
CA GLU A 113 3.48 -13.76 -22.70
C GLU A 113 2.10 -14.23 -23.21
N ASN A 114 1.03 -13.58 -22.75
CA ASN A 114 -0.35 -13.86 -23.14
C ASN A 114 -0.95 -12.73 -24.00
N GLY A 115 -0.09 -11.96 -24.69
CA GLY A 115 -0.49 -10.92 -25.64
C GLY A 115 -0.86 -9.58 -25.02
N ILE A 116 -0.71 -9.39 -23.70
CA ILE A 116 -1.04 -8.14 -23.01
C ILE A 116 0.24 -7.39 -22.64
N VAL A 117 0.80 -6.69 -23.64
CA VAL A 117 2.04 -5.94 -23.51
C VAL A 117 1.81 -4.62 -22.75
N GLY A 118 2.82 -4.13 -22.01
CA GLY A 118 2.76 -2.83 -21.35
C GLY A 118 2.05 -2.81 -19.99
N ALA A 119 1.59 -3.96 -19.48
CA ALA A 119 0.80 -4.04 -18.26
C ALA A 119 1.49 -3.51 -17.00
N PHE A 120 2.82 -3.70 -16.88
CA PHE A 120 3.58 -3.14 -15.75
C PHE A 120 3.58 -1.61 -15.76
N GLU A 121 3.90 -0.97 -16.89
CA GLU A 121 3.91 0.49 -17.00
C GLU A 121 2.50 1.07 -16.82
N GLY A 122 1.49 0.44 -17.41
CA GLY A 122 0.10 0.85 -17.22
C GLY A 122 -0.35 0.77 -15.76
N ALA A 123 -0.01 -0.31 -15.06
CA ALA A 123 -0.28 -0.43 -13.63
C ALA A 123 0.49 0.59 -12.79
N LYS A 124 1.75 0.89 -13.16
CA LYS A 124 2.58 1.89 -12.49
C LYS A 124 2.00 3.30 -12.64
N THR A 125 1.55 3.68 -13.84
CA THR A 125 0.86 4.96 -14.07
C THR A 125 -0.40 5.06 -13.20
N LEU A 126 -1.20 4.00 -13.15
CA LEU A 126 -2.42 3.96 -12.34
C LEU A 126 -2.18 3.94 -10.83
N ALA A 127 -0.99 3.53 -10.39
CA ALA A 127 -0.58 3.62 -8.98
C ALA A 127 -0.20 5.04 -8.57
N GLY A 128 0.04 5.96 -9.52
CA GLY A 128 0.21 7.38 -9.23
C GLY A 128 1.39 7.73 -8.32
N GLY A 129 2.44 6.90 -8.31
CA GLY A 129 3.58 7.05 -7.40
C GLY A 129 3.44 6.28 -6.07
N GLY A 130 2.25 5.75 -5.76
CA GLY A 130 2.00 4.87 -4.63
C GLY A 130 2.39 3.41 -4.91
N LEU A 131 1.96 2.51 -4.03
CA LEU A 131 2.31 1.09 -4.11
C LEU A 131 1.63 0.38 -5.30
N ILE A 132 2.45 -0.23 -6.16
CA ILE A 132 1.92 -1.07 -7.24
C ILE A 132 1.34 -2.37 -6.66
N ALA A 133 0.13 -2.72 -7.08
CA ALA A 133 -0.62 -3.86 -6.56
C ALA A 133 -1.52 -4.44 -7.65
N ARG A 134 -2.04 -5.65 -7.45
CA ARG A 134 -2.92 -6.32 -8.43
C ARG A 134 -4.13 -5.49 -8.87
N PRO A 135 -4.79 -4.70 -8.00
CA PRO A 135 -5.88 -3.83 -8.45
C PRO A 135 -5.48 -2.83 -9.54
N HIS A 136 -4.24 -2.34 -9.53
CA HIS A 136 -3.72 -1.44 -10.57
C HIS A 136 -3.60 -2.15 -11.93
N PHE A 137 -3.12 -3.39 -11.96
CA PHE A 137 -3.15 -4.23 -13.16
C PHE A 137 -4.59 -4.50 -13.62
N ALA A 138 -5.50 -4.79 -12.69
CA ALA A 138 -6.88 -5.05 -13.06
C ALA A 138 -7.56 -3.83 -13.69
N ARG A 139 -7.33 -2.63 -13.14
CA ARG A 139 -7.79 -1.37 -13.76
C ARG A 139 -7.18 -1.18 -15.13
N TYR A 140 -5.88 -1.42 -15.30
CA TYR A 140 -5.22 -1.34 -16.61
C TYR A 140 -5.88 -2.27 -17.64
N LEU A 141 -6.14 -3.53 -17.28
CA LEU A 141 -6.78 -4.50 -18.17
C LEU A 141 -8.19 -4.07 -18.60
N VAL A 142 -8.94 -3.42 -17.72
CA VAL A 142 -10.25 -2.85 -18.05
C VAL A 142 -10.10 -1.66 -19.01
N VAL A 143 -9.17 -0.75 -18.74
CA VAL A 143 -8.91 0.42 -19.61
C VAL A 143 -8.48 0.00 -21.02
N GLN A 144 -7.72 -1.10 -21.14
CA GLN A 144 -7.30 -1.65 -22.44
C GLN A 144 -8.40 -2.49 -23.13
N GLY A 145 -9.59 -2.62 -22.55
CA GLY A 145 -10.68 -3.42 -23.12
C GLY A 145 -10.47 -4.94 -23.06
N VAL A 146 -9.47 -5.43 -22.32
CA VAL A 146 -9.20 -6.87 -22.16
C VAL A 146 -10.29 -7.57 -21.33
N ALA A 147 -10.92 -6.83 -20.42
CA ALA A 147 -12.05 -7.29 -19.63
C ALA A 147 -13.05 -6.14 -19.40
N PRO A 148 -14.36 -6.42 -19.28
CA PRO A 148 -15.38 -5.39 -19.10
C PRO A 148 -15.33 -4.74 -17.70
N ASP A 149 -14.81 -5.44 -16.70
CA ASP A 149 -14.80 -4.99 -15.31
C ASP A 149 -13.72 -5.71 -14.47
N ILE A 150 -13.41 -5.15 -13.29
CA ILE A 150 -12.38 -5.67 -12.38
C ILE A 150 -12.71 -7.09 -11.88
N ARG A 151 -13.98 -7.39 -11.64
CA ARG A 151 -14.41 -8.73 -11.17
C ARG A 151 -14.12 -9.78 -12.24
N THR A 152 -14.35 -9.45 -13.51
CA THR A 152 -14.05 -10.31 -14.66
C THR A 152 -12.55 -10.49 -14.83
N VAL A 153 -11.73 -9.46 -14.58
CA VAL A 153 -10.27 -9.61 -14.52
C VAL A 153 -9.88 -10.69 -13.52
N PHE A 154 -10.31 -10.59 -12.25
CA PHE A 154 -9.90 -11.54 -11.22
C PHE A 154 -10.49 -12.95 -11.38
N LYS A 155 -11.40 -13.17 -12.33
CA LYS A 155 -11.83 -14.52 -12.74
C LYS A 155 -10.91 -15.13 -13.80
N ARG A 156 -10.30 -14.31 -14.65
CA ARG A 156 -9.61 -14.75 -15.88
C ARG A 156 -8.09 -14.51 -15.86
N TYR A 157 -7.61 -13.60 -15.02
CA TYR A 157 -6.24 -13.11 -14.94
C TYR A 157 -5.85 -12.88 -13.47
N LEU A 158 -4.56 -12.76 -13.19
CA LEU A 158 -3.99 -12.33 -11.90
C LEU A 158 -4.29 -13.25 -10.69
N VAL A 159 -4.89 -14.42 -10.92
CA VAL A 159 -5.23 -15.44 -9.91
C VAL A 159 -4.59 -16.78 -10.23
N HIS A 160 -4.52 -17.68 -9.24
CA HIS A 160 -3.79 -18.94 -9.37
C HIS A 160 -4.19 -19.71 -10.65
N GLY A 161 -3.19 -20.15 -11.40
CA GLY A 161 -3.37 -20.87 -12.68
C GLY A 161 -3.82 -19.99 -13.86
N LYS A 162 -3.86 -18.66 -13.72
CA LYS A 162 -4.25 -17.72 -14.79
C LYS A 162 -3.10 -16.78 -15.19
N PRO A 163 -3.15 -16.18 -16.41
CA PRO A 163 -2.12 -15.25 -16.86
C PRO A 163 -1.90 -14.08 -15.90
N GLY A 164 -0.66 -13.64 -15.76
CA GLY A 164 -0.28 -12.59 -14.83
C GLY A 164 -0.27 -13.01 -13.35
N TYR A 165 -0.52 -14.27 -13.01
CA TYR A 165 -0.39 -14.72 -11.63
C TYR A 165 1.07 -14.92 -11.22
N VAL A 166 1.42 -14.23 -10.14
CA VAL A 166 2.67 -14.41 -9.41
C VAL A 166 2.30 -14.59 -7.94
N PRO A 167 2.77 -15.65 -7.26
CA PRO A 167 2.54 -15.83 -5.83
C PRO A 167 2.90 -14.57 -5.04
N SER A 168 2.17 -14.30 -3.97
CA SER A 168 2.49 -13.22 -3.04
C SER A 168 3.15 -13.86 -1.83
N ARG A 169 4.46 -13.67 -1.66
CA ARG A 169 5.21 -14.13 -0.49
C ARG A 169 5.93 -12.93 0.10
N TRP A 170 5.38 -12.39 1.17
CA TRP A 170 5.90 -11.24 1.89
C TRP A 170 6.83 -11.70 3.04
N ALA A 171 7.17 -10.78 3.95
CA ALA A 171 7.88 -11.12 5.18
C ALA A 171 7.18 -12.25 5.95
N SER A 172 7.95 -13.21 6.48
CA SER A 172 7.42 -14.29 7.32
C SER A 172 7.10 -13.78 8.73
N LEU A 173 6.04 -14.34 9.33
CA LEU A 173 5.78 -14.27 10.76
C LEU A 173 6.24 -15.53 11.48
#